data_AF-A0A377ZIN8-F1
#
_entry.id   AF-A0A377ZIN8-F1
#
_cell.length_a   1.000
_cell.length_b   1.000
_cell.length_c   1.000
_cell.angle_alpha   90.00
_cell.angle_beta   90.00
_cell.angle_gamma   90.00
#
_symmetry.space_group_name_H-M   'P 1'
#
loop_
_entity.id
_entity.type
_entity.pdbx_description
1 polymer ?
#
loop_
_entity_poly.entity_id
_entity_poly.type
_entity_poly.pdbx_seq_one_letter_code
_entity_poly.pdbx_strand_id
1 'polypeptide(L)'
;MKWDQRHQAFHTAIVAGCGSQYLLQMRERLFDLAARYRFIWLRTTVLSVEMLEDKHVQHQTLVDAILARDAEQASALMREHLLTPIPIIQQAMAGKLSPQAG
;
A
#
# COMPACT_ATOMS: atom_id res chain seq x y z
N MET A 1 9.43 -4.42 -10.37
CA MET A 1 9.27 -5.89 -10.52
C MET A 1 7.79 -6.21 -10.43
N LYS A 2 7.22 -7.12 -11.24
CA LYS A 2 5.77 -7.29 -11.53
C LYS A 2 4.76 -7.03 -10.39
N TRP A 3 5.09 -7.35 -9.14
CA TRP A 3 4.24 -7.05 -7.97
C TRP A 3 3.95 -5.55 -7.83
N ASP A 4 4.96 -4.69 -7.87
CA ASP A 4 4.80 -3.23 -7.66
C ASP A 4 3.96 -2.57 -8.76
N GLN A 5 4.11 -3.05 -10.00
CA GLN A 5 3.27 -2.62 -11.13
C GLN A 5 1.80 -3.05 -10.94
N ARG A 6 1.56 -4.29 -10.51
CA ARG A 6 0.20 -4.78 -10.22
C ARG A 6 -0.42 -4.04 -9.05
N HIS A 7 0.37 -3.77 -8.01
CA HIS A 7 -0.04 -3.00 -6.86
C HIS A 7 -0.42 -1.58 -7.27
N GLN A 8 0.42 -0.89 -8.06
CA GLN A 8 0.09 0.43 -8.60
C GLN A 8 -1.19 0.40 -9.43
N ALA A 9 -1.36 -0.57 -10.32
CA ALA A 9 -2.55 -0.71 -11.17
C ALA A 9 -3.84 -0.91 -10.34
N PHE A 10 -3.81 -1.77 -9.33
CA PHE A 10 -4.93 -1.97 -8.38
C PHE A 10 -5.33 -0.65 -7.72
N HIS A 11 -4.34 0.04 -7.19
CA HIS A 11 -4.48 1.30 -6.49
C HIS A 11 -4.97 2.46 -7.38
N THR A 12 -4.56 2.47 -8.64
CA THR A 12 -5.07 3.39 -9.67
C THR A 12 -6.52 3.08 -10.03
N ALA A 13 -6.90 1.80 -10.14
CA ALA A 13 -8.27 1.41 -10.46
C ALA A 13 -9.27 1.86 -9.38
N ILE A 14 -8.92 1.76 -8.10
CA ILE A 14 -9.74 2.23 -6.97
C ILE A 14 -10.12 3.71 -7.12
N VAL A 15 -9.17 4.54 -7.53
CA VAL A 15 -9.37 6.01 -7.55
C VAL A 15 -9.82 6.54 -8.91
N ALA A 16 -9.82 5.71 -9.97
CA ALA A 16 -10.08 6.14 -11.34
C ALA A 16 -11.44 6.84 -11.51
N GLY A 17 -12.42 6.51 -10.67
CA GLY A 17 -13.75 7.11 -10.65
C GLY A 17 -13.85 8.49 -9.99
N CYS A 18 -12.77 9.08 -9.47
CA CYS A 18 -12.85 10.34 -8.69
C CYS A 18 -13.20 11.58 -9.53
N GLY A 19 -13.19 11.49 -10.86
CA GLY A 19 -13.59 12.57 -11.77
C GLY A 19 -12.62 13.76 -11.85
N SER A 20 -11.49 13.74 -11.14
CA SER A 20 -10.52 14.84 -11.11
C SER A 20 -9.14 14.41 -11.61
N GLN A 21 -8.78 14.88 -12.80
CA GLN A 21 -7.47 14.61 -13.41
C GLN A 21 -6.31 15.14 -12.55
N TYR A 22 -6.50 16.28 -11.88
CA TYR A 22 -5.47 16.86 -11.01
C TYR A 22 -5.17 15.97 -9.79
N LEU A 23 -6.21 15.40 -9.17
CA LEU A 23 -6.03 14.49 -8.04
C LEU A 23 -5.33 13.19 -8.46
N LEU A 24 -5.66 12.67 -9.65
CA LEU A 24 -4.99 11.49 -10.20
C LEU A 24 -3.50 11.74 -10.45
N GLN A 25 -3.14 12.88 -11.06
CA GLN A 25 -1.74 13.26 -11.30
C GLN A 25 -0.96 13.47 -10.00
N MET A 26 -1.57 14.13 -9.00
CA MET A 26 -0.93 14.32 -7.69
C MET A 26 -0.64 12.98 -7.03
N ARG A 27 -1.61 12.05 -7.06
CA ARG A 27 -1.46 10.71 -6.50
C ARG A 27 -0.34 9.92 -7.19
N GLU A 28 -0.30 9.92 -8.52
CA GLU A 28 0.76 9.27 -9.29
C GLU A 28 2.14 9.82 -8.91
N ARG A 29 2.27 11.15 -8.83
CA ARG A 29 3.51 11.80 -8.41
C ARG A 29 3.94 11.41 -7.00
N LEU A 30 3.01 11.37 -6.04
CA LEU A 30 3.30 10.94 -4.67
C LEU A 30 3.71 9.47 -4.62
N PHE A 31 3.09 8.63 -5.45
CA PHE A 31 3.53 7.25 -5.62
C PHE A 31 4.97 7.23 -6.12
N ASP A 32 5.34 7.92 -7.19
CA ASP A 32 6.70 7.88 -7.72
C ASP A 32 7.75 8.39 -6.73
N LEU A 33 7.48 9.50 -6.03
CA LEU A 33 8.38 10.04 -5.00
C LEU A 33 8.63 9.05 -3.85
N ALA A 34 7.65 8.20 -3.54
CA ALA A 34 7.76 7.18 -2.51
C ALA A 34 8.39 5.85 -2.98
N ALA A 35 8.80 5.74 -4.26
CA ALA A 35 9.30 4.47 -4.83
C ALA A 35 10.48 3.86 -4.05
N ARG A 36 11.46 4.68 -3.64
CA ARG A 36 12.61 4.21 -2.86
C ARG A 36 12.22 3.62 -1.50
N TYR A 37 11.20 4.19 -0.85
CA TYR A 37 10.72 3.73 0.45
C TYR A 37 9.85 2.49 0.32
N ARG A 38 9.00 2.41 -0.72
CA ARG A 38 8.30 1.18 -1.07
C ARG A 38 9.26 0.05 -1.36
N PHE A 39 10.37 0.29 -2.04
CA PHE A 39 11.36 -0.75 -2.30
C PHE A 39 11.93 -1.33 -0.99
N ILE A 40 12.25 -0.48 0.00
CA ILE A 40 12.67 -0.93 1.34
C ILE A 40 11.56 -1.75 2.00
N TRP A 41 10.34 -1.21 2.03
CA TRP A 41 9.19 -1.90 2.63
C TRP A 41 8.94 -3.27 1.99
N LEU A 42 9.00 -3.37 0.65
CA LEU A 42 8.82 -4.63 -0.06
C LEU A 42 9.87 -5.67 0.31
N ARG A 43 11.14 -5.25 0.39
CA ARG A 43 12.22 -6.15 0.82
C ARG A 43 12.10 -6.61 2.26
N THR A 44 11.26 -5.99 3.07
CA THR A 44 11.06 -6.36 4.47
C THR A 44 9.74 -7.11 4.70
N THR A 45 8.73 -6.92 3.83
CA THR A 45 7.34 -7.29 4.17
C THR A 45 6.59 -8.17 3.19
N VAL A 46 7.18 -8.50 2.04
CA VAL A 46 6.59 -9.48 1.11
C VAL A 46 7.59 -10.60 0.83
N LEU A 47 8.23 -11.06 1.90
CA LEU A 47 9.23 -12.13 1.85
C LEU A 47 8.68 -13.50 2.27
N SER A 48 7.49 -13.57 2.89
CA SER A 48 6.84 -14.82 3.29
C SER A 48 5.41 -14.93 2.75
N VAL A 49 4.88 -16.15 2.73
CA VAL A 49 3.50 -16.44 2.32
C VAL A 49 2.49 -15.78 3.25
N GLU A 50 2.70 -15.89 4.56
CA GLU A 50 1.83 -15.31 5.59
C GLU A 50 1.69 -13.79 5.41
N MET A 51 2.79 -13.07 5.18
CA MET A 51 2.72 -11.63 4.96
C MET A 51 2.03 -11.24 3.66
N LEU A 52 2.10 -12.09 2.63
CA LEU A 52 1.35 -11.90 1.38
C LEU A 52 -0.15 -12.14 1.59
N GLU A 53 -0.53 -13.10 2.43
CA GLU A 53 -1.92 -13.36 2.80
C GLU A 53 -2.51 -12.20 3.60
N ASP A 54 -1.78 -11.68 4.59
CA ASP A 54 -2.19 -10.48 5.34
C ASP A 54 -2.45 -9.28 4.42
N LYS A 55 -1.55 -9.08 3.44
CA LYS A 55 -1.71 -8.02 2.43
C LYS A 55 -2.90 -8.27 1.52
N HIS A 56 -3.17 -9.53 1.19
CA HIS A 56 -4.34 -9.90 0.41
C HIS A 56 -5.64 -9.59 1.17
N VAL A 57 -5.73 -10.00 2.44
CA VAL A 57 -6.89 -9.71 3.30
C VAL A 57 -7.09 -8.20 3.45
N GLN A 58 -6.03 -7.44 3.71
CA GLN A 58 -6.11 -5.98 3.81
C GLN A 58 -6.68 -5.34 2.52
N HIS A 59 -6.21 -5.77 1.35
CA HIS A 59 -6.74 -5.27 0.07
C HIS A 59 -8.17 -5.72 -0.19
N GLN A 60 -8.54 -6.95 0.18
CA GLN A 60 -9.89 -7.45 -0.02
C GLN A 60 -10.90 -6.67 0.84
N THR A 61 -10.60 -6.44 2.12
CA THR A 61 -11.44 -5.64 3.02
C THR A 61 -11.68 -4.22 2.48
N LEU A 62 -10.63 -3.61 1.91
CA LEU A 62 -10.75 -2.30 1.27
C LEU A 62 -11.66 -2.34 0.02
N VAL A 63 -11.51 -3.35 -0.83
CA VAL A 63 -12.36 -3.55 -2.01
C VAL A 63 -13.82 -3.75 -1.60
N ASP A 64 -14.08 -4.54 -0.57
CA ASP A 64 -15.43 -4.82 -0.09
C ASP A 64 -16.12 -3.53 0.39
N ALA A 65 -15.42 -2.70 1.16
CA ALA A 65 -15.93 -1.39 1.60
C ALA A 65 -16.24 -0.45 0.41
N ILE A 66 -15.36 -0.42 -0.60
CA ILE A 66 -15.56 0.37 -1.83
C ILE A 66 -16.79 -0.12 -2.60
N LEU A 67 -16.94 -1.44 -2.78
CA LEU A 67 -18.06 -2.03 -3.51
C LEU A 67 -19.39 -1.84 -2.76
N ALA A 68 -19.36 -1.84 -1.43
CA ALA A 68 -20.50 -1.49 -0.57
C ALA A 68 -20.84 0.02 -0.61
N ARG A 69 -20.02 0.84 -1.26
CA ARG A 69 -20.13 2.31 -1.31
C ARG A 69 -20.02 2.97 0.08
N ASP A 70 -19.36 2.31 1.03
CA ASP A 70 -19.07 2.88 2.33
C ASP A 70 -17.82 3.77 2.24
N ALA A 71 -18.03 5.03 1.89
CA ALA A 71 -16.96 6.00 1.71
C ALA A 71 -16.19 6.30 2.99
N GLU A 72 -16.85 6.25 4.16
CA GLU A 72 -16.21 6.50 5.45
C GLU A 72 -15.24 5.37 5.77
N GLN A 73 -15.72 4.13 5.73
CA GLN A 73 -14.91 2.95 6.02
C GLN A 73 -13.77 2.79 5.02
N ALA A 74 -14.05 2.94 3.72
CA ALA A 74 -13.02 2.86 2.68
C ALA A 74 -11.92 3.91 2.87
N SER A 75 -12.29 5.14 3.27
CA SER A 75 -11.33 6.21 3.54
C SER A 75 -10.46 5.90 4.76
N ALA A 76 -11.06 5.39 5.84
CA ALA A 76 -10.33 4.97 7.04
C ALA A 76 -9.34 3.84 6.74
N LEU A 77 -9.78 2.80 6.03
CA LEU A 77 -8.94 1.66 5.63
C LEU A 77 -7.80 2.08 4.70
N MET A 78 -8.06 2.95 3.72
CA MET A 78 -7.02 3.47 2.82
C MET A 78 -5.98 4.29 3.61
N ARG A 79 -6.43 5.13 4.53
CA ARG A 79 -5.52 5.92 5.38
C ARG A 79 -4.63 5.00 6.22
N GLU A 80 -5.21 3.99 6.87
CA GLU A 80 -4.46 3.00 7.62
C GLU A 80 -3.43 2.29 6.75
N HIS A 81 -3.86 1.79 5.58
CA HIS A 81 -3.00 1.11 4.61
C HIS A 81 -1.79 1.95 4.19
N LEU A 82 -1.98 3.27 3.96
CA LEU A 82 -0.88 4.18 3.61
C LEU A 82 0.10 4.41 4.76
N LEU A 83 -0.35 4.30 6.01
CA LEU A 83 0.46 4.53 7.20
C LEU A 83 1.18 3.26 7.68
N THR A 84 0.64 2.06 7.43
CA THR A 84 1.23 0.78 7.87
C THR A 84 2.72 0.62 7.47
N PRO A 85 3.17 1.02 6.26
CA PRO A 85 4.57 0.90 5.89
C PRO A 85 5.53 1.79 6.71
N ILE A 86 5.05 2.90 7.29
CA ILE A 86 5.91 3.95 7.85
C ILE A 86 6.79 3.44 9.00
N PRO A 87 6.27 2.76 10.04
CA PRO A 87 7.11 2.27 11.14
C PRO A 87 8.18 1.28 10.67
N ILE A 88 7.84 0.43 9.69
CA ILE A 88 8.75 -0.58 9.14
C ILE A 88 9.88 0.09 8.37
N ILE A 89 9.55 1.09 7.53
CA ILE A 89 10.55 1.87 6.80
C ILE A 89 11.45 2.64 7.79
N GLN A 90 10.88 3.25 8.83
CA GLN A 90 11.66 3.95 9.86
C GLN A 90 12.63 3.02 10.60
N GLN A 91 12.18 1.83 10.99
CA GLN A 91 13.04 0.82 11.62
C GLN A 91 14.15 0.35 10.68
N ALA A 92 13.82 0.12 9.40
CA ALA A 92 14.78 -0.25 8.37
C ALA A 92 15.87 0.80 8.18
N MET A 93 15.46 2.06 8.07
CA MET A 93 16.38 3.19 7.90
C MET A 93 17.26 3.43 9.14
N ALA A 94 16.75 3.13 10.33
CA ALA A 94 17.50 3.24 11.58
C ALA A 94 18.48 2.07 11.83
N GLY A 95 18.56 1.08 10.93
CA GLY A 95 19.38 -0.12 11.12
C GLY A 95 18.87 -1.03 12.25
N LYS A 96 17.61 -0.87 12.67
CA LYS A 96 16.99 -1.60 13.79
C LYS A 96 16.10 -2.76 13.34
N LEU A 97 16.15 -3.15 12.07
CA LEU A 97 15.51 -4.37 11.63
C LEU A 97 16.24 -5.56 12.24
N SER A 98 15.67 -6.12 13.32
CA SER A 98 16.10 -7.43 13.80
C SER A 98 15.88 -8.44 12.69
N PRO A 99 16.84 -9.35 12.42
CA PRO A 99 16.54 -10.53 11.63
C PRO A 99 15.54 -11.34 12.46
N GLN A 100 14.27 -11.38 12.06
CA GLN A 100 13.36 -12.33 12.67
C GLN A 100 13.82 -13.73 12.24
N ALA A 101 14.06 -14.55 13.26
CA ALA A 101 14.50 -15.93 13.15
C ALA A 101 13.55 -16.71 12.23
N GLY A 102 14.14 -17.53 11.36
CA GLY A 102 13.42 -18.58 10.64
C GLY A 102 13.06 -19.75 11.55
#